data_AF-A0A8J2VJ95-F1
#
_entry.id   AF-A0A8J2VJ95-F1
#
_cell.length_a   1.000
_cell.length_b   1.000
_cell.length_c   1.000
_cell.angle_alpha   90.00
_cell.angle_beta   90.00
_cell.angle_gamma   90.00
#
_symmetry.space_group_name_H-M   'P 1'
#
loop_
_entity.id
_entity.type
_entity.pdbx_description
1 polymer ?
#
loop_
_entity_poly.entity_id
_entity_poly.type
_entity_poly.pdbx_seq_one_letter_code
_entity_poly.pdbx_strand_id
1 'polypeptide(L)' 'MDEIEQTYSLQFWGPGEEKAAQWLETHGWKVNTEQRKEVRFTDEADLHRCLCRLDHAMNEQLFVQTTQSPK' A
#
# COMPACT_ATOMS: atom_id res chain seq x y z
N MET A 1 19.09 2.37 22.20
CA MET A 1 18.84 2.74 20.80
C MET A 1 17.35 2.73 20.66
N ASP A 2 16.73 3.90 20.63
CA ASP A 2 15.30 4.04 20.39
C ASP A 2 15.03 3.60 18.95
N GLU A 3 14.42 2.43 18.79
CA GLU A 3 13.85 2.01 17.52
C GLU A 3 12.70 2.95 17.20
N ILE A 4 12.99 3.96 16.39
CA ILE A 4 11.96 4.78 15.74
C ILE A 4 11.10 3.78 14.97
N GLU A 5 9.88 3.48 15.43
CA GLU A 5 8.93 2.66 14.67
C GLU A 5 8.65 3.37 13.34
N GLN A 6 9.35 2.98 12.29
CA GLN A 6 9.16 3.59 10.98
C GLN A 6 7.85 3.09 10.40
N THR A 7 7.03 4.01 9.91
CA THR A 7 5.79 3.65 9.22
C THR A 7 5.96 3.89 7.74
N TYR A 8 5.62 2.88 6.97
CA TYR A 8 5.62 2.89 5.53
C TYR A 8 4.17 3.00 5.07
N SER A 9 3.89 3.85 4.10
CA SER A 9 2.57 3.91 3.48
C SER A 9 2.68 3.78 1.97
N LEU A 10 1.77 2.99 1.42
CA LEU A 10 1.54 2.83 -0.01
C LEU A 10 0.25 3.54 -0.37
N GLN A 11 0.34 4.64 -1.08
CA GLN A 11 -0.80 5.32 -1.68
C GLN A 11 -0.93 4.91 -3.14
N PHE A 12 -2.16 4.71 -3.61
CA PHE A 12 -2.40 4.36 -5.00
C PHE A 12 -3.68 5.01 -5.55
N TRP A 13 -3.70 5.31 -6.85
CA TRP A 13 -4.83 5.97 -7.54
C TRP A 13 -4.83 5.66 -9.04
N GLY A 14 -5.97 5.93 -9.70
CA GLY A 14 -6.13 5.76 -11.14
C GLY A 14 -7.23 4.74 -11.51
N PRO A 15 -7.32 4.33 -12.79
CA PRO A 15 -8.46 3.56 -13.30
C PRO A 15 -8.66 2.19 -12.63
N GLY A 16 -7.60 1.61 -12.06
CA GLY A 16 -7.65 0.33 -11.34
C GLY A 16 -7.75 0.45 -9.81
N GLU A 17 -7.88 1.65 -9.24
CA GLU A 17 -7.70 1.85 -7.79
C GLU A 17 -8.72 1.11 -6.92
N GLU A 18 -9.99 1.05 -7.34
CA GLU A 18 -11.02 0.33 -6.59
C GLU A 18 -10.77 -1.18 -6.60
N LYS A 19 -10.35 -1.73 -7.74
CA LYS A 19 -9.99 -3.15 -7.86
C LYS A 19 -8.76 -3.47 -7.01
N ALA A 20 -7.74 -2.62 -7.07
CA ALA A 20 -6.54 -2.76 -6.24
C ALA A 20 -6.89 -2.73 -4.75
N ALA A 21 -7.74 -1.78 -4.32
CA ALA A 21 -8.19 -1.67 -2.94
C ALA A 21 -8.92 -2.94 -2.49
N GLN A 22 -9.94 -3.38 -3.24
CA GLN A 22 -10.68 -4.60 -2.92
C GLN A 22 -9.79 -5.85 -2.90
N TRP A 23 -8.86 -5.94 -3.85
CA TRP A 23 -7.91 -7.05 -3.92
C TRP A 23 -7.00 -7.08 -2.69
N LEU A 24 -6.46 -5.92 -2.29
CA LEU A 24 -5.63 -5.78 -1.09
C LEU A 24 -6.39 -6.17 0.19
N GLU A 25 -7.63 -5.69 0.34
CA GLU A 25 -8.50 -6.05 1.48
C GLU A 25 -8.78 -7.56 1.53
N THR A 26 -9.03 -8.19 0.38
CA THR A 26 -9.23 -9.64 0.27
C THR A 26 -7.99 -10.43 0.68
N HIS A 27 -6.79 -9.84 0.54
CA HIS A 27 -5.52 -10.44 0.94
C HIS A 27 -5.09 -10.09 2.37
N GLY A 28 -5.97 -9.43 3.13
CA GLY A 28 -5.77 -9.12 4.55
C GLY A 28 -5.07 -7.79 4.82
N TRP A 29 -4.86 -6.95 3.80
CA TRP A 29 -4.31 -5.61 3.98
C TRP A 29 -5.41 -4.58 4.18
N LYS A 30 -5.25 -3.74 5.20
CA LYS A 30 -6.23 -2.69 5.51
C LYS A 30 -5.99 -1.48 4.63
N VAL A 31 -6.92 -1.20 3.72
CA VAL A 31 -6.88 -0.02 2.85
C VAL A 31 -7.70 1.09 3.48
N ASN A 32 -7.08 2.23 3.77
CA ASN A 32 -7.77 3.46 4.11
C ASN A 32 -8.31 4.09 2.82
N THR A 33 -9.58 4.49 2.81
CA THR A 33 -10.26 5.08 1.64
C THR A 33 -10.80 6.48 1.90
N GLU A 34 -10.46 7.13 3.03
CA GLU A 34 -11.02 8.43 3.43
C GLU A 34 -10.59 9.60 2.54
N GLN A 35 -9.35 9.57 2.02
CA GLN A 35 -8.85 10.62 1.12
C GLN A 35 -8.23 10.04 -0.15
N ARG A 36 -7.26 9.12 0.03
CA ARG A 36 -6.65 8.32 -1.03
C ARG A 36 -6.61 6.89 -0.56
N LYS A 37 -6.65 5.94 -1.50
CA LYS A 37 -6.44 4.53 -1.19
C LYS A 37 -5.01 4.37 -0.66
N GLU A 38 -4.90 4.15 0.64
CA GLU A 38 -3.62 4.08 1.35
C GLU A 38 -3.56 2.79 2.17
N VAL A 39 -2.46 2.05 2.10
CA VAL A 39 -2.16 0.98 3.04
C VAL A 39 -0.96 1.39 3.88
N ARG A 40 -1.03 1.12 5.19
CA ARG A 40 0.05 1.38 6.13
C ARG A 40 0.69 0.08 6.58
N PHE A 41 2.02 0.10 6.66
CA PHE A 41 2.86 -1.01 7.07
C PHE A 41 3.82 -0.53 8.15
N THR A 42 4.12 -1.41 9.10
CA THR A 42 5.14 -1.20 10.14
C THR A 42 6.49 -1.79 9.72
N ASP A 43 6.53 -2.51 8.61
CA ASP A 43 7.70 -3.23 8.10
C ASP A 43 7.87 -2.98 6.59
N GLU A 44 9.10 -2.73 6.16
CA GLU A 44 9.44 -2.48 4.76
C GLU A 44 9.24 -3.70 3.86
N ALA A 45 9.50 -4.90 4.40
CA ALA A 45 9.34 -6.13 3.63
C ALA A 45 7.86 -6.39 3.33
N ASP A 46 6.94 -6.03 4.24
CA ASP A 46 5.50 -6.09 3.97
C ASP A 46 5.06 -5.07 2.91
N LEU A 47 5.62 -3.85 2.91
CA LEU A 47 5.41 -2.88 1.83
C LEU A 47 5.86 -3.45 0.47
N HIS A 48 7.08 -3.98 0.41
CA HIS A 48 7.65 -4.56 -0.81
C HIS A 48 6.85 -5.77 -1.29
N ARG A 49 6.40 -6.62 -0.36
CA ARG A 49 5.54 -7.76 -0.66
C ARG A 49 4.20 -7.29 -1.22
N CYS A 50 3.59 -6.25 -0.65
CA CYS A 50 2.37 -5.65 -1.16
C CYS A 50 2.54 -5.16 -2.60
N LEU A 51 3.58 -4.35 -2.86
CA LEU A 51 3.92 -3.83 -4.19
C LEU A 51 4.09 -4.95 -5.23
N CYS A 52 4.89 -5.96 -4.91
CA CYS A 52 5.13 -7.08 -5.83
C CYS A 52 3.84 -7.83 -6.17
N ARG A 53 2.95 -8.03 -5.19
CA ARG A 53 1.68 -8.70 -5.48
C ARG A 53 0.72 -7.81 -6.24
N LEU A 54 0.70 -6.51 -5.97
CA LEU A 54 -0.17 -5.56 -6.65
C LEU A 54 0.22 -5.42 -8.12
N ASP A 55 1.52 -5.35 -8.43
CA ASP A 55 2.05 -5.40 -9.79
C ASP A 55 1.65 -6.69 -10.53
N HIS A 56 1.75 -7.85 -9.87
CA HIS A 56 1.36 -9.12 -10.48
C HIS A 56 -0.16 -9.29 -10.62
N ALA A 57 -0.95 -8.74 -9.70
CA ALA A 57 -2.41 -8.87 -9.71
C ALA A 57 -3.08 -7.87 -10.65
N MET A 58 -2.50 -6.68 -10.82
CA MET A 58 -3.09 -5.59 -11.58
C MET A 58 -2.46 -5.51 -12.97
N ASN A 59 -3.25 -5.79 -14.01
CA ASN A 59 -2.83 -5.62 -15.41
C ASN A 59 -3.16 -4.20 -15.94
N GLU A 60 -3.42 -3.26 -15.03
CA GLU A 60 -3.84 -1.89 -15.33
C GLU A 60 -2.77 -0.90 -14.84
N GLN A 61 -2.61 0.24 -15.53
CA GLN A 61 -1.72 1.30 -15.09
C GLN A 61 -2.26 1.93 -13.80
N LEU A 62 -1.67 1.53 -12.68
CA LEU A 62 -1.91 2.12 -11.36
C LEU A 62 -0.74 3.04 -11.01
N PHE A 63 -1.07 4.24 -10.57
CA PHE A 63 -0.08 5.13 -9.99
C PHE A 63 0.07 4.75 -8.52
N VAL A 64 1.31 4.49 -8.10
CA VAL A 64 1.65 4.15 -6.72
C VAL A 64 2.67 5.14 -6.19
N GLN A 65 2.54 5.51 -4.92
CA GLN A 65 3.48 6.34 -4.19
C GLN A 65 3.74 5.72 -2.83
N THR A 66 5.02 5.48 -2.55
CA THR A 66 5.48 5.03 -1.25
C THR A 66 6.00 6.20 -0.45
N THR A 67 5.52 6.37 0.77
CA THR A 67 6.03 7.35 1.72
C THR A 67 6.55 6.66 2.96
N GLN A 68 7.71 7.10 3.44
CA GLN A 68 8.29 6.69 4.70
C GLN A 68 8.16 7.87 5.65
N SER A 69 7.48 7.67 6.78
CA SER A 69 7.37 8.69 7.81
C SER A 69 8.04 8.19 9.09
N PRO A 70 8.99 8.96 9.65
CA PRO A 70 9.39 8.74 11.03
C PRO A 70 8.16 9.03 11.91
N LYS A 71 7.86 8.11 12.83
CA LYS A 71 6.78 8.26 13.80
C LYS A 71 7.11 9.34 14.82
#